data_AF-A0A8C4R122-F1
#
_entry.id   AF-A0A8C4R122-F1
#
_cell.length_a   1.000
_cell.length_b   1.000
_cell.length_c   1.000
_cell.angle_alpha   90.00
_cell.angle_beta   90.00
_cell.angle_gamma   90.00
#
_symmetry.space_group_name_H-M   'P 1'
#
loop_
_entity.id
_entity.type
_entity.pdbx_description
1 polymer ?
#
loop_
_entity_poly.entity_id
_entity_poly.type
_entity_poly.pdbx_seq_one_letter_code
_entity_poly.pdbx_strand_id
1 'polypeptide(L)'
;MDGGEEVKLQVVEIDLLCSMFPGEGELTLVDPSVLPDLRAFSEGQLKEAPSTCLDLSIDLRLGDAGQNKVILRCVLPTHYPSVAAEVYARASSLSRRDERSMNAALAEHLEQVSHGEPCVVAAVAWLQDNWSLYFTENDEKLSKQDKSGAQVKEKTFTRLWIYSHHIYNKVKRRDIVAWARDLGLSGFCLPGKPGIVCVEGAQEACEEYWTRLRRLSWHHIAIKHREDIPVQVNHTAEHDSEREFEPLRRFPPLEEKAFQVRDLEQENRLLEVEIQTLRRSGGQPSGLRALFVAELRGLQALVQSSRQQRDMAVAERAALEAELAAVKKRYEEATGARRAAQDELEAFRPDVDKVTSRRLDLELQIELLERKLEFLKSVQSEEINELLAQIHGTTAKVEMEYALPDLTTALRDIRAQYEDIASKNLKELDDWYKAKFSDVAPTASQRVEDFHCLKKEVSDSKLLVWCSILLILWCKNSSAPKNYT
;
A
#
# COMPACT_ATOMS: atom_id res chain seq x y z
N MET A 1 10.66 2.00 23.93
CA MET A 1 12.11 1.84 23.72
C MET A 1 12.60 0.60 24.47
N ASP A 2 11.85 -0.51 24.45
CA ASP A 2 12.04 -1.61 25.41
C ASP A 2 12.72 -2.85 24.80
N GLY A 3 12.58 -3.08 23.49
CA GLY A 3 13.15 -4.28 22.84
C GLY A 3 14.62 -4.18 22.43
N GLY A 4 15.30 -3.05 22.69
CA GLY A 4 16.69 -2.84 22.26
C GLY A 4 17.72 -3.56 23.15
N GLU A 5 17.44 -3.67 24.45
CA GLU A 5 18.31 -4.41 25.39
C GLU A 5 18.11 -5.93 25.26
N GLU A 6 16.87 -6.36 25.03
CA GLU A 6 16.53 -7.77 24.77
C GLU A 6 17.33 -8.31 23.59
N VAL A 7 17.28 -7.64 22.42
CA VAL A 7 18.01 -8.08 21.22
C VAL A 7 19.53 -8.12 21.44
N LYS A 8 20.09 -7.20 22.24
CA LYS A 8 21.52 -7.24 22.59
C LYS A 8 21.87 -8.49 23.39
N LEU A 9 21.04 -8.86 24.37
CA LEU A 9 21.24 -10.09 25.15
C LEU A 9 21.14 -11.34 24.26
N GLN A 10 20.20 -11.36 23.31
CA GLN A 10 20.08 -12.47 22.34
C GLN A 10 21.34 -12.62 21.49
N VAL A 11 21.84 -11.52 20.91
CA VAL A 11 23.04 -11.53 20.06
C VAL A 11 24.27 -11.98 20.86
N VAL A 12 24.43 -11.50 22.10
CA VAL A 12 25.55 -11.89 22.98
C VAL A 12 25.51 -13.39 23.31
N GLU A 13 24.34 -13.94 23.65
CA GLU A 13 24.23 -15.37 23.93
C GLU A 13 24.53 -16.22 22.69
N ILE A 14 24.07 -15.81 21.51
CA ILE A 14 24.34 -16.54 20.25
C ILE A 14 25.83 -16.47 19.88
N ASP A 15 26.48 -15.32 20.03
CA ASP A 15 27.91 -15.17 19.76
C ASP A 15 28.75 -16.02 20.74
N LEU A 16 28.32 -16.12 22.00
CA LEU A 16 28.90 -17.03 22.98
C LEU A 16 28.72 -18.49 22.56
N LEU A 17 27.51 -18.90 22.16
CA LEU A 17 27.24 -20.26 21.70
C LEU A 17 28.04 -20.62 20.44
N CYS A 18 28.19 -19.70 19.50
CA CYS A 18 29.03 -19.90 18.32
C CYS A 18 30.51 -20.08 18.69
N SER A 19 30.96 -19.45 19.78
CA SER A 19 32.31 -19.62 20.31
C SER A 19 32.49 -20.94 21.08
N MET A 20 31.44 -21.39 21.78
CA MET A 20 31.43 -22.67 22.51
C MET A 20 31.34 -23.89 21.59
N PHE A 21 30.71 -23.75 20.42
CA PHE A 21 30.48 -24.81 19.44
C PHE A 21 31.05 -24.44 18.06
N PRO A 22 32.38 -24.40 17.91
CA PRO A 22 33.03 -23.95 16.67
C PRO A 22 33.03 -25.00 15.55
N GLY A 23 32.63 -26.25 15.81
CA GLY A 23 32.66 -27.32 14.82
C GLY A 23 31.60 -27.16 13.74
N GLU A 24 31.92 -27.57 12.50
CA GLU A 24 30.97 -27.54 11.39
C GLU A 24 29.75 -28.42 11.70
N GLY A 25 28.58 -27.79 11.81
CA GLY A 25 27.32 -28.47 12.12
C GLY A 25 27.05 -28.69 13.60
N GLU A 26 27.91 -28.22 14.52
CA GLU A 26 27.65 -28.31 15.97
C GLU A 26 26.56 -27.33 16.42
N LEU A 27 26.49 -26.13 15.83
CA LEU A 27 25.40 -25.17 15.99
C LEU A 27 24.84 -24.81 14.61
N THR A 28 23.53 -24.96 14.45
CA THR A 28 22.83 -24.69 13.19
C THR A 28 21.65 -23.76 13.44
N LEU A 29 21.57 -22.69 12.65
CA LEU A 29 20.42 -21.79 12.61
C LEU A 29 19.51 -22.23 11.47
N VAL A 30 18.21 -22.38 11.73
CA VAL A 30 17.22 -22.74 10.70
C VAL A 30 17.14 -21.65 9.63
N ASP A 31 17.18 -20.39 10.06
CA ASP A 31 17.28 -19.24 9.17
C ASP A 31 18.50 -18.37 9.55
N PRO A 32 19.64 -18.54 8.87
CA PRO A 32 20.86 -17.79 9.16
C PRO A 32 20.78 -16.32 8.75
N SER A 33 19.76 -15.91 7.97
CA SER A 33 19.60 -14.51 7.53
C SER A 33 19.10 -13.57 8.64
N VAL A 34 18.48 -14.13 9.69
CA VAL A 34 17.92 -13.37 10.82
C VAL A 34 19.01 -12.79 11.74
N LEU A 35 20.13 -13.49 11.88
CA LEU A 35 21.22 -13.07 12.79
C LEU A 35 21.91 -11.76 12.35
N PRO A 36 22.25 -11.55 11.06
CA PRO A 36 22.70 -10.25 10.55
C PRO A 36 21.74 -9.09 10.85
N ASP A 37 20.43 -9.30 10.71
CA ASP A 37 19.42 -8.26 10.96
C ASP A 37 19.34 -7.91 12.45
N LEU A 38 19.41 -8.91 13.33
CA LEU A 38 19.48 -8.68 14.79
C LEU A 38 20.75 -7.95 15.19
N ARG A 39 21.90 -8.29 14.59
CA ARG A 39 23.16 -7.57 14.80
C ARG A 39 23.05 -6.12 14.34
N ALA A 40 22.55 -5.88 13.13
CA ALA A 40 22.35 -4.53 12.59
C ALA A 40 21.39 -3.69 13.44
N PHE A 41 20.34 -4.30 14.01
CA PHE A 41 19.45 -3.64 14.96
C PHE A 41 20.14 -3.34 16.30
N SER A 42 20.92 -4.29 16.83
CA SER A 42 21.67 -4.12 18.09
C SER A 42 22.70 -2.98 18.02
N GLU A 43 23.28 -2.76 16.84
CA GLU A 43 24.24 -1.70 16.52
C GLU A 43 23.56 -0.36 16.16
N GLY A 44 22.22 -0.31 16.12
CA GLY A 44 21.44 0.89 15.82
C GLY A 44 21.39 1.26 14.33
N GLN A 45 21.75 0.34 13.44
CA GLN A 45 21.69 0.53 11.98
C GLN A 45 20.25 0.39 11.45
N LEU A 46 19.41 -0.41 12.12
CA LEU A 46 17.99 -0.58 11.82
C LEU A 46 17.13 0.18 12.83
N LYS A 47 16.04 0.81 12.35
CA LYS A 47 15.10 1.60 13.17
C LYS A 47 14.00 0.77 13.83
N GLU A 48 13.71 -0.41 13.31
CA GLU A 48 12.66 -1.32 13.78
C GLU A 48 13.28 -2.68 14.13
N ALA A 49 12.79 -3.29 15.21
CA ALA A 49 13.25 -4.60 15.65
C ALA A 49 12.73 -5.67 14.67
N PRO A 50 13.56 -6.64 14.26
CA PRO A 50 13.09 -7.78 13.47
C PRO A 50 12.00 -8.52 14.24
N SER A 51 10.83 -8.75 13.63
CA SER A 51 9.72 -9.48 14.25
C SER A 51 9.89 -11.00 14.21
N THR A 52 11.12 -11.47 13.99
CA THR A 52 11.44 -12.84 13.67
C THR A 52 11.86 -13.62 14.92
N CYS A 53 11.37 -14.85 15.04
CA CYS A 53 11.75 -15.81 16.07
C CYS A 53 13.00 -16.58 15.61
N LEU A 54 13.98 -16.78 16.50
CA LEU A 54 15.20 -17.53 16.19
C LEU A 54 15.03 -19.01 16.54
N ASP A 55 15.31 -19.90 15.60
CA ASP A 55 15.30 -21.35 15.82
C ASP A 55 16.71 -21.90 15.57
N LEU A 56 17.28 -22.46 16.63
CA LEU A 56 18.65 -22.97 16.64
C LEU A 56 18.69 -24.41 17.14
N SER A 57 19.59 -25.21 16.58
CA SER A 57 19.82 -26.60 16.95
C SER A 57 21.30 -26.84 17.24
N ILE A 58 21.57 -27.39 18.44
CA ILE A 58 22.90 -27.67 18.96
C ILE A 58 23.11 -29.19 19.07
N ASP A 59 24.14 -29.71 18.43
CA ASP A 59 24.54 -31.11 18.47
C ASP A 59 25.51 -31.36 19.63
N LEU A 60 25.00 -31.89 20.74
CA LEU A 60 25.75 -32.22 21.94
C LEU A 60 26.25 -33.67 21.92
N ARG A 61 27.48 -33.90 22.37
CA ARG A 61 28.05 -35.23 22.59
C ARG A 61 28.16 -35.51 24.09
N LEU A 62 27.28 -36.35 24.62
CA LEU A 62 27.13 -36.58 26.07
C LEU A 62 27.54 -38.01 26.49
N GLY A 63 28.04 -38.17 27.73
CA GLY A 63 28.48 -39.43 28.35
C GLY A 63 30.00 -39.67 28.34
N ASP A 64 30.46 -40.68 29.09
CA ASP A 64 31.88 -40.94 29.44
C ASP A 64 32.84 -41.12 28.25
N ALA A 65 32.30 -41.36 27.04
CA ALA A 65 33.07 -41.47 25.80
C ALA A 65 32.55 -40.58 24.65
N GLY A 66 31.61 -39.65 24.91
CA GLY A 66 31.02 -38.79 23.87
C GLY A 66 30.25 -39.54 22.77
N GLN A 67 29.82 -40.77 23.05
CA GLN A 67 29.17 -41.66 22.08
C GLN A 67 27.69 -41.34 21.85
N ASN A 68 27.06 -40.58 22.75
CA ASN A 68 25.64 -40.24 22.62
C ASN A 68 25.48 -38.88 21.94
N LYS A 69 24.85 -38.89 20.76
CA LYS A 69 24.45 -37.67 20.06
C LYS A 69 23.09 -37.22 20.57
N VAL A 70 23.05 -36.02 21.14
CA VAL A 70 21.84 -35.36 21.65
C VAL A 70 21.66 -34.05 20.89
N ILE A 71 20.48 -33.84 20.32
CA ILE A 71 20.15 -32.62 19.60
C ILE A 71 19.30 -31.75 20.52
N LEU A 72 19.81 -30.59 20.88
CA LEU A 72 19.10 -29.57 21.64
C LEU A 72 18.54 -28.53 20.68
N ARG A 73 17.21 -28.45 20.56
CA ARG A 73 16.53 -27.43 19.78
C ARG A 73 16.03 -26.32 20.70
N CYS A 74 16.32 -25.07 20.35
CA CYS A 74 15.90 -23.89 21.11
C CYS A 74 15.20 -22.92 20.15
N VAL A 75 13.99 -22.51 20.52
CA VAL A 75 13.20 -21.51 19.80
C VAL A 75 13.09 -20.27 20.68
N LEU A 76 13.76 -19.19 20.26
CA LEU A 76 13.86 -17.92 20.98
C LEU A 76 12.81 -16.93 20.44
N PRO A 77 11.80 -16.56 21.24
CA PRO A 77 10.79 -15.59 20.82
C PRO A 77 11.37 -14.18 20.65
N THR A 78 10.62 -13.30 19.98
CA THR A 78 11.06 -11.91 19.66
C THR A 78 11.46 -11.09 20.89
N HIS A 79 10.85 -11.37 22.05
CA HIS A 79 11.12 -10.69 23.33
C HIS A 79 11.92 -11.57 24.30
N TYR A 80 12.72 -12.52 23.80
CA TYR A 80 13.64 -13.28 24.64
C TYR A 80 14.76 -12.36 25.17
N PRO A 81 15.17 -12.43 26.45
CA PRO A 81 14.81 -13.42 27.48
C PRO A 81 13.58 -13.10 28.35
N SER A 82 12.89 -11.97 28.15
CA SER A 82 11.69 -11.61 28.91
C SER A 82 10.54 -12.61 28.72
N VAL A 83 10.44 -13.21 27.53
CA VAL A 83 9.58 -14.36 27.25
C VAL A 83 10.44 -15.61 27.16
N ALA A 84 10.09 -16.66 27.91
CA ALA A 84 10.86 -17.91 27.98
C ALA A 84 11.01 -18.57 26.60
N ALA A 85 12.20 -19.14 26.34
CA ALA A 85 12.46 -19.92 25.14
C ALA A 85 11.82 -21.31 25.22
N GLU A 86 11.40 -21.84 24.07
CA GLU A 86 10.99 -23.24 23.99
C GLU A 86 12.24 -24.10 23.73
N VAL A 87 12.61 -24.92 24.71
CA VAL A 87 13.80 -25.78 24.66
C VAL A 87 13.39 -27.24 24.65
N TYR A 88 13.93 -28.01 23.71
CA TYR A 88 13.62 -29.43 23.53
C TYR A 88 14.86 -30.24 23.18
N ALA A 89 15.19 -31.24 23.98
CA ALA A 89 16.31 -32.15 23.78
C ALA A 89 15.84 -33.51 23.25
N ARG A 90 16.53 -34.02 22.22
CA ARG A 90 16.24 -35.31 21.60
C ARG A 90 17.49 -36.17 21.46
N ALA A 91 17.40 -37.43 21.87
CA ALA A 91 18.46 -38.42 21.69
C ALA A 91 17.89 -39.72 21.11
N SER A 92 18.55 -40.30 20.12
CA SER A 92 18.12 -41.58 19.52
C SER A 92 18.33 -42.78 20.44
N SER A 93 19.20 -42.65 21.44
CA SER A 93 19.49 -43.68 22.44
C SER A 93 18.51 -43.72 23.61
N LEU A 94 17.62 -42.72 23.76
CA LEU A 94 16.64 -42.67 24.85
C LEU A 94 15.30 -43.29 24.46
N SER A 95 14.64 -43.91 25.43
CA SER A 95 13.23 -44.32 25.26
C SER A 95 12.32 -43.08 25.26
N ARG A 96 11.12 -43.20 24.66
CA ARG A 96 10.12 -42.11 24.69
C ARG A 96 9.70 -41.70 26.10
N ARG A 97 9.81 -42.60 27.08
CA ARG A 97 9.49 -42.31 28.48
C ARG A 97 10.58 -41.44 29.10
N ASP A 98 11.84 -41.80 28.87
CA ASP A 98 13.00 -41.12 29.45
C ASP A 98 13.22 -39.76 28.77
N GLU A 99 12.99 -39.66 27.45
CA GLU A 99 12.98 -38.37 26.71
C GLU A 99 11.94 -37.40 27.27
N ARG A 100 10.72 -37.86 27.60
CA ARG A 100 9.69 -37.02 28.23
C ARG A 100 10.08 -36.61 29.65
N SER A 101 10.62 -37.54 30.42
CA SER A 101 11.04 -37.26 31.80
C SER A 101 12.20 -36.26 31.85
N MET A 102 13.16 -36.38 30.93
CA MET A 102 14.30 -35.46 30.80
C MET A 102 13.84 -34.07 30.38
N ASN A 103 13.01 -33.95 29.33
CA ASN A 103 12.51 -32.64 28.88
C ASN A 103 11.62 -31.95 29.92
N ALA A 104 10.84 -32.70 30.72
CA ALA A 104 10.06 -32.14 31.81
C ALA A 104 10.97 -31.55 32.91
N ALA A 105 12.02 -32.28 33.31
CA ALA A 105 12.98 -31.81 34.30
C ALA A 105 13.84 -30.64 33.79
N LEU A 106 14.20 -30.64 32.50
CA LEU A 106 14.88 -29.53 31.84
C LEU A 106 14.01 -28.26 31.86
N ALA A 107 12.73 -28.37 31.50
CA ALA A 107 11.81 -27.23 31.52
C ALA A 107 11.64 -26.65 32.94
N GLU A 108 11.48 -27.52 33.94
CA GLU A 108 11.37 -27.12 35.36
C GLU A 108 12.65 -26.40 35.84
N HIS A 109 13.83 -26.88 35.44
CA HIS A 109 15.08 -26.21 35.77
C HIS A 109 15.20 -24.84 35.11
N LEU A 110 14.84 -24.72 33.83
CA LEU A 110 14.92 -23.45 33.11
C LEU A 110 13.96 -22.41 33.69
N GLU A 111 12.74 -22.78 34.11
CA GLU A 111 11.82 -21.87 34.79
C GLU A 111 12.40 -21.28 36.09
N GLN A 112 13.25 -22.03 36.80
CA GLN A 112 13.89 -21.57 38.04
C GLN A 112 15.09 -20.65 37.80
N VAL A 113 15.76 -20.80 36.65
CA VAL A 113 17.00 -20.08 36.33
C VAL A 113 16.75 -18.84 35.46
N SER A 114 15.73 -18.86 34.59
CA SER A 114 15.55 -17.87 33.52
C SER A 114 14.68 -16.65 33.91
N HIS A 115 14.86 -16.06 35.09
CA HIS A 115 14.13 -14.84 35.50
C HIS A 115 14.55 -13.59 34.70
N GLY A 116 14.24 -13.56 33.40
CA GLY A 116 14.61 -12.47 32.48
C GLY A 116 16.07 -12.52 32.01
N GLU A 117 16.75 -13.66 32.15
CA GLU A 117 18.13 -13.88 31.70
C GLU A 117 18.21 -14.94 30.58
N PRO A 118 19.19 -14.84 29.67
CA PRO A 118 19.44 -15.87 28.66
C PRO A 118 19.79 -17.23 29.32
N CYS A 119 19.26 -18.32 28.77
CA CYS A 119 19.16 -19.63 29.41
C CYS A 119 19.56 -20.81 28.52
N VAL A 120 19.95 -20.58 27.26
CA VAL A 120 20.36 -21.66 26.34
C VAL A 120 21.66 -22.31 26.84
N VAL A 121 22.60 -21.51 27.35
CA VAL A 121 23.83 -22.03 27.95
C VAL A 121 23.54 -22.85 29.21
N ALA A 122 22.57 -22.42 30.03
CA ALA A 122 22.13 -23.16 31.20
C ALA A 122 21.48 -24.50 30.82
N ALA A 123 20.71 -24.54 29.73
CA ALA A 123 20.13 -25.77 29.20
C ALA A 123 21.21 -26.79 28.77
N VAL A 124 22.27 -26.31 28.11
CA VAL A 124 23.43 -27.14 27.72
C VAL A 124 24.12 -27.72 28.96
N ALA A 125 24.43 -26.88 29.95
CA ALA A 125 25.12 -27.31 31.17
C ALA A 125 24.28 -28.34 31.95
N TRP A 126 22.98 -28.06 32.12
CA TRP A 126 22.09 -28.99 32.81
C TRP A 126 22.02 -30.36 32.11
N LEU A 127 21.96 -30.38 30.78
CA LEU A 127 21.98 -31.64 30.04
C LEU A 127 23.30 -32.40 30.21
N GLN A 128 24.43 -31.70 30.24
CA GLN A 128 25.74 -32.31 30.50
C GLN A 128 25.80 -32.95 31.89
N ASP A 129 25.27 -32.28 32.90
CA ASP A 129 25.32 -32.74 34.30
C ASP A 129 24.33 -33.88 34.60
N ASN A 130 23.19 -33.92 33.91
CA ASN A 130 22.08 -34.83 34.22
C ASN A 130 21.90 -35.98 33.21
N TRP A 131 22.73 -36.04 32.16
CA TRP A 131 22.62 -37.05 31.10
C TRP A 131 22.65 -38.50 31.61
N SER A 132 23.54 -38.79 32.57
CA SER A 132 23.76 -40.13 33.11
C SER A 132 22.54 -40.73 33.83
N LEU A 133 21.62 -39.89 34.31
CA LEU A 133 20.40 -40.33 35.00
C LEU A 133 19.38 -40.99 34.06
N TYR A 134 19.46 -40.67 32.77
CA TYR A 134 18.50 -41.13 31.76
C TYR A 134 19.07 -42.24 30.87
N PHE A 135 20.35 -42.60 31.05
CA PHE A 135 21.05 -43.61 30.26
C PHE A 135 21.38 -44.84 31.13
N THR A 136 20.79 -46.00 30.80
CA THR A 136 21.14 -47.29 31.47
C THR A 136 22.01 -48.16 30.58
N GLU A 137 23.23 -48.46 31.03
CA GLU A 137 24.08 -49.49 30.41
C GLU A 137 23.46 -50.89 30.63
N ASN A 138 23.21 -51.63 29.54
CA ASN A 138 22.77 -53.02 29.60
C ASN A 138 24.00 -53.93 29.77
N ASP A 139 24.04 -54.68 30.87
CA ASP A 139 25.12 -55.58 31.26
C ASP A 139 24.68 -57.05 31.09
N GLU A 140 25.16 -57.74 30.04
CA GLU A 140 25.09 -59.20 29.91
C GLU A 140 26.46 -59.75 29.49
N LYS A 141 27.12 -60.53 30.38
CA LYS A 141 27.98 -61.68 30.02
C LYS A 141 28.48 -62.50 31.23
N LEU A 142 28.02 -63.75 31.27
CA LEU A 142 28.75 -65.01 31.53
C LEU A 142 29.70 -65.14 32.75
N SER A 143 29.33 -66.02 33.70
CA SER A 143 30.30 -67.01 34.22
C SER A 143 29.62 -68.35 34.59
N LYS A 144 30.15 -69.43 34.03
CA LYS A 144 29.95 -70.83 34.43
C LYS A 144 31.33 -71.43 34.68
N GLN A 145 31.58 -71.92 35.89
CA GLN A 145 32.64 -72.83 36.36
C GLN A 145 32.12 -73.39 37.71
N ASP A 146 32.20 -74.66 38.12
CA ASP A 146 33.12 -75.76 37.84
C ASP A 146 32.49 -77.13 38.20
N LYS A 147 33.08 -78.22 37.68
CA LYS A 147 32.84 -79.62 38.06
C LYS A 147 34.06 -80.21 38.79
N SER A 148 33.85 -81.05 39.80
CA SER A 148 34.72 -82.21 40.11
C SER A 148 33.96 -83.30 40.89
N GLY A 149 34.25 -84.57 40.63
CA GLY A 149 33.50 -85.75 41.13
C GLY A 149 34.31 -86.68 42.04
N ALA A 150 33.58 -87.44 42.86
CA ALA A 150 34.07 -88.60 43.64
C ALA A 150 33.32 -89.86 43.18
N GLN A 151 34.01 -91.01 43.07
CA GLN A 151 33.43 -92.29 42.63
C GLN A 151 32.44 -92.84 43.66
N VAL A 152 31.20 -92.99 43.21
CA VAL A 152 30.06 -93.52 43.96
C VAL A 152 29.63 -94.83 43.29
N LYS A 153 29.14 -95.84 44.04
CA LYS A 153 28.39 -96.95 43.40
C LYS A 153 27.11 -96.35 42.81
N GLU A 154 27.12 -96.11 41.52
CA GLU A 154 25.97 -95.58 40.79
C GLU A 154 24.88 -96.65 40.73
N LYS A 155 23.76 -96.42 41.44
CA LYS A 155 22.52 -97.13 41.15
C LYS A 155 21.77 -96.33 40.11
N THR A 156 21.25 -96.96 39.07
CA THR A 156 20.50 -96.26 38.03
C THR A 156 19.00 -96.31 38.32
N PHE A 157 18.36 -95.15 38.31
CA PHE A 157 16.91 -95.03 38.22
C PHE A 157 16.50 -95.03 36.76
N THR A 158 15.62 -95.96 36.37
CA THR A 158 15.15 -96.08 34.99
C THR A 158 13.67 -95.73 34.90
N ARG A 159 13.29 -94.96 33.88
CA ARG A 159 11.90 -94.76 33.46
C ARG A 159 11.71 -95.31 32.05
N LEU A 160 10.78 -96.25 31.90
CA LEU A 160 10.44 -96.87 30.63
C LEU A 160 9.08 -96.38 30.14
N TRP A 161 9.06 -95.88 28.90
CA TRP A 161 7.83 -95.58 28.17
C TRP A 161 7.57 -96.70 27.17
N ILE A 162 6.62 -97.57 27.53
CA ILE A 162 6.29 -98.77 26.80
C ILE A 162 5.02 -98.52 26.00
N TYR A 163 5.13 -98.72 24.70
CA TYR A 163 4.03 -98.62 23.76
C TYR A 163 3.57 -100.02 23.34
N SER A 164 2.26 -100.22 23.36
CA SER A 164 1.61 -101.42 22.85
C SER A 164 0.48 -101.04 21.89
N HIS A 165 0.15 -101.94 20.96
CA HIS A 165 -0.94 -101.68 20.02
C HIS A 165 -2.29 -101.50 20.74
N HIS A 166 -2.57 -102.27 21.79
CA HIS A 166 -3.70 -102.07 22.70
C HIS A 166 -3.57 -102.89 23.99
N ILE A 167 -4.23 -102.43 25.07
CA ILE A 167 -4.31 -103.14 26.37
C ILE A 167 -5.78 -103.25 26.80
N TYR A 168 -6.55 -104.15 26.17
CA TYR A 168 -7.97 -104.35 26.52
C TYR A 168 -8.20 -105.51 27.50
N ASN A 169 -7.35 -106.54 27.45
CA ASN A 169 -7.51 -107.75 28.23
C ASN A 169 -7.43 -107.44 29.74
N LYS A 170 -8.50 -107.78 30.48
CA LYS A 170 -8.61 -107.53 31.94
C LYS A 170 -7.51 -108.23 32.74
N VAL A 171 -7.08 -109.41 32.31
CA VAL A 171 -5.97 -110.15 32.94
C VAL A 171 -4.67 -109.38 32.77
N LYS A 172 -4.33 -108.96 31.54
CA LYS A 172 -3.13 -108.17 31.29
C LYS A 172 -3.11 -106.86 32.07
N ARG A 173 -4.25 -106.15 32.14
CA ARG A 173 -4.37 -104.90 32.91
C ARG A 173 -4.11 -105.11 34.39
N ARG A 174 -4.71 -106.15 34.97
CA ARG A 174 -4.47 -106.52 36.37
C ARG A 174 -3.01 -106.90 36.60
N ASP A 175 -2.43 -107.72 35.73
CA ASP A 175 -1.06 -108.20 35.87
C ASP A 175 -0.03 -107.06 35.71
N ILE A 176 -0.28 -106.10 34.79
CA ILE A 176 0.51 -104.86 34.64
C ILE A 176 0.60 -104.07 35.95
N VAL A 177 -0.54 -103.89 36.62
CA VAL A 177 -0.60 -103.15 37.89
C VAL A 177 0.00 -103.97 39.04
N ALA A 178 -0.31 -105.27 39.09
CA ALA A 178 0.17 -106.18 40.12
C ALA A 178 1.71 -106.30 40.09
N TRP A 179 2.30 -106.56 38.91
CA TRP A 179 3.75 -106.70 38.80
C TRP A 179 4.51 -105.40 39.08
N ALA A 180 3.90 -104.24 38.80
CA ALA A 180 4.53 -102.96 39.14
C ALA A 180 4.58 -102.77 40.65
N ARG A 181 3.49 -103.14 41.35
CA ARG A 181 3.44 -103.15 42.81
C ARG A 181 4.41 -104.14 43.42
N ASP A 182 4.47 -105.37 42.90
CA ASP A 182 5.36 -106.43 43.39
C ASP A 182 6.84 -106.05 43.28
N LEU A 183 7.19 -105.20 42.30
CA LEU A 183 8.55 -104.75 42.02
C LEU A 183 8.85 -103.32 42.55
N GLY A 184 7.94 -102.72 43.31
CA GLY A 184 8.13 -101.38 43.89
C GLY A 184 8.23 -100.25 42.85
N LEU A 185 7.57 -100.40 41.70
CA LEU A 185 7.59 -99.45 40.59
C LEU A 185 6.41 -98.46 40.66
N SER A 186 6.67 -97.20 40.32
CA SER A 186 5.63 -96.17 40.14
C SER A 186 5.37 -95.92 38.66
N GLY A 187 4.30 -95.22 38.32
CA GLY A 187 3.96 -94.94 36.93
C GLY A 187 2.46 -94.96 36.64
N PHE A 188 2.11 -95.30 35.39
CA PHE A 188 0.71 -95.44 35.02
C PHE A 188 0.54 -96.41 33.83
N CYS A 189 -0.65 -96.99 33.74
CA CYS A 189 -1.11 -97.72 32.56
C CYS A 189 -2.31 -97.01 31.95
N LEU A 190 -2.23 -96.68 30.67
CA LEU A 190 -3.35 -96.22 29.84
C LEU A 190 -3.84 -97.39 28.98
N PRO A 191 -4.91 -98.08 29.41
CA PRO A 191 -5.53 -99.11 28.61
C PRO A 191 -6.37 -98.48 27.50
N GLY A 192 -6.24 -99.02 26.30
CA GLY A 192 -6.85 -98.44 25.12
C GLY A 192 -6.11 -98.85 23.87
N LYS A 193 -6.33 -98.09 22.79
CA LYS A 193 -5.59 -98.16 21.53
C LYS A 193 -5.08 -96.75 21.20
N PRO A 194 -3.78 -96.48 21.26
CA PRO A 194 -2.72 -97.39 21.71
C PRO A 194 -2.76 -97.64 23.22
N GLY A 195 -2.18 -98.75 23.67
CA GLY A 195 -1.98 -98.97 25.10
C GLY A 195 -0.61 -98.45 25.51
N ILE A 196 -0.55 -97.60 26.54
CA ILE A 196 0.70 -96.98 27.00
C ILE A 196 0.95 -97.42 28.44
N VAL A 197 2.16 -97.86 28.75
CA VAL A 197 2.59 -98.15 30.12
C VAL A 197 3.85 -97.34 30.39
N CYS A 198 3.82 -96.53 31.43
CA CYS A 198 5.00 -95.85 31.95
C CYS A 198 5.34 -96.48 33.29
N VAL A 199 6.56 -96.99 33.46
CA VAL A 199 7.08 -97.47 34.75
C VAL A 199 8.38 -96.77 35.08
N GLU A 200 8.57 -96.47 36.36
CA GLU A 200 9.77 -95.83 36.86
C GLU A 200 10.19 -96.42 38.22
N GLY A 201 11.49 -96.61 38.42
CA GLY A 201 12.06 -97.22 39.62
C GLY A 201 13.52 -97.64 39.43
N ALA A 202 13.98 -98.57 40.26
CA ALA A 202 15.33 -99.14 40.12
C ALA A 202 15.49 -99.85 38.77
N GLN A 203 16.63 -99.67 38.10
CA GLN A 203 16.89 -100.26 36.78
C GLN A 203 16.61 -101.77 36.72
N GLU A 204 17.08 -102.53 37.72
CA GLU A 204 16.88 -103.99 37.79
C GLU A 204 15.39 -104.37 37.87
N ALA A 205 14.61 -103.62 38.65
CA ALA A 205 13.17 -103.82 38.79
C ALA A 205 12.43 -103.45 37.49
N CYS A 206 12.83 -102.37 36.81
CA CYS A 206 12.25 -101.98 35.52
C CYS A 206 12.55 -102.99 34.40
N GLU A 207 13.76 -103.57 34.36
CA GLU A 207 14.13 -104.61 33.39
C GLU A 207 13.39 -105.93 33.65
N GLU A 208 13.25 -106.31 34.91
CA GLU A 208 12.46 -107.49 35.32
C GLU A 208 10.98 -107.29 34.96
N TYR A 209 10.43 -106.10 35.24
CA TYR A 209 9.07 -105.74 34.84
C TYR A 209 8.88 -105.81 33.33
N TRP A 210 9.80 -105.23 32.55
CA TRP A 210 9.76 -105.29 31.09
C TRP A 210 9.85 -106.73 30.57
N THR A 211 10.68 -107.57 31.20
CA THR A 211 10.83 -108.99 30.85
C THR A 211 9.53 -109.76 31.09
N ARG A 212 8.85 -109.53 32.23
CA ARG A 212 7.52 -110.11 32.51
C ARG A 212 6.48 -109.61 31.51
N LEU A 213 6.46 -108.30 31.26
CA LEU A 213 5.50 -107.67 30.38
C LEU A 213 5.62 -108.19 28.95
N ARG A 214 6.84 -108.27 28.39
CA ARG A 214 7.10 -108.71 27.03
C ARG A 214 6.73 -110.18 26.77
N ARG A 215 6.72 -111.03 27.80
CA ARG A 215 6.34 -112.46 27.69
C ARG A 215 4.83 -112.69 27.49
N LEU A 216 4.00 -111.68 27.73
CA LEU A 216 2.58 -111.75 27.41
C LEU A 216 2.35 -111.73 25.89
N SER A 217 1.17 -112.15 25.45
CA SER A 217 0.81 -112.24 24.03
C SER A 217 0.48 -110.89 23.38
N TRP A 218 1.47 -110.13 22.93
CA TRP A 218 1.26 -108.83 22.27
C TRP A 218 1.19 -108.93 20.75
N HIS A 219 0.33 -108.13 20.10
CA HIS A 219 0.44 -107.92 18.66
C HIS A 219 1.70 -107.11 18.31
N HIS A 220 1.97 -106.06 19.09
CA HIS A 220 3.19 -105.28 19.04
C HIS A 220 3.38 -104.60 20.41
N ILE A 221 4.57 -104.73 20.98
CA ILE A 221 4.98 -104.02 22.20
C ILE A 221 6.45 -103.62 22.06
N ALA A 222 6.78 -102.38 22.39
CA ALA A 222 8.15 -101.87 22.33
C ALA A 222 8.35 -100.75 23.35
N ILE A 223 9.57 -100.65 23.88
CA ILE A 223 10.01 -99.45 24.59
C ILE A 223 10.21 -98.36 23.53
N LYS A 224 9.49 -97.24 23.66
CA LYS A 224 9.61 -96.08 22.76
C LYS A 224 10.60 -95.05 23.29
N HIS A 225 10.68 -94.91 24.60
CA HIS A 225 11.60 -94.00 25.26
C HIS A 225 12.08 -94.61 26.58
N ARG A 226 13.36 -94.40 26.87
CA ARG A 226 14.03 -94.87 28.08
C ARG A 226 14.84 -93.73 28.65
N GLU A 227 14.64 -93.46 29.93
CA GLU A 227 15.42 -92.47 30.68
C GLU A 227 16.16 -93.22 31.78
N ASP A 228 17.49 -93.22 31.73
CA ASP A 228 18.35 -93.77 32.77
C ASP A 228 19.04 -92.61 33.50
N ILE A 229 18.80 -92.48 34.80
CA ILE A 229 19.33 -91.42 35.66
C ILE A 229 20.27 -92.08 36.68
N PRO A 230 21.58 -91.84 36.62
CA PRO A 230 22.51 -92.37 37.62
C PRO A 230 22.29 -91.67 38.96
N VAL A 231 22.17 -92.44 40.03
CA VAL A 231 21.97 -91.99 41.42
C VAL A 231 23.20 -92.35 42.23
N GLN A 232 23.77 -91.34 42.89
CA GLN A 232 24.93 -91.50 43.75
C GLN A 232 24.50 -91.95 45.15
N VAL A 233 24.82 -93.20 45.52
CA VAL A 233 24.54 -93.77 46.85
C VAL A 233 25.70 -93.50 47.82
N ASN A 234 25.44 -92.74 48.88
CA ASN A 234 26.36 -92.61 50.00
C ASN A 234 26.17 -93.81 50.95
N HIS A 235 27.23 -94.60 51.17
CA HIS A 235 27.20 -95.81 52.02
C HIS A 235 26.93 -95.46 53.49
N THR A 236 25.65 -95.36 53.88
CA THR A 236 25.23 -95.43 55.28
C THR A 236 23.90 -96.19 55.39
N ALA A 237 23.93 -97.34 56.06
CA ALA A 237 22.81 -98.21 56.40
C ALA A 237 22.16 -99.03 55.25
N GLU A 238 22.38 -100.35 55.28
CA GLU A 238 21.79 -101.36 54.40
C GLU A 238 20.27 -101.57 54.59
N HIS A 239 19.47 -100.52 54.88
CA HIS A 239 18.10 -100.76 55.33
C HIS A 239 16.93 -99.98 54.71
N ASP A 240 17.09 -99.20 53.64
CA ASP A 240 15.90 -98.74 52.88
C ASP A 240 16.23 -98.28 51.45
N SER A 241 16.50 -99.22 50.54
CA SER A 241 16.81 -98.95 49.12
C SER A 241 15.66 -98.31 48.32
N GLU A 242 14.44 -98.27 48.85
CA GLU A 242 13.27 -97.68 48.18
C GLU A 242 13.15 -96.16 48.35
N ARG A 243 13.57 -95.61 49.50
CA ARG A 243 13.47 -94.17 49.79
C ARG A 243 14.42 -93.31 48.98
N GLU A 244 15.50 -93.89 48.47
CA GLU A 244 16.53 -93.20 47.67
C GLU A 244 15.99 -92.73 46.30
N PHE A 245 15.00 -93.44 45.75
CA PHE A 245 14.42 -93.13 44.44
C PHE A 245 13.19 -92.22 44.48
N GLU A 246 12.64 -91.98 45.68
CA GLU A 246 11.43 -91.19 45.87
C GLU A 246 11.46 -89.77 45.26
N PRO A 247 12.55 -88.97 45.37
CA PRO A 247 12.58 -87.63 44.76
C PRO A 247 12.65 -87.64 43.22
N LEU A 248 12.94 -88.78 42.59
CA LEU A 248 13.01 -88.93 41.13
C LEU A 248 11.71 -89.47 40.52
N ARG A 249 10.80 -89.99 41.35
CA ARG A 249 9.47 -90.44 40.92
C ARG A 249 8.63 -89.24 40.50
N ARG A 250 8.11 -89.28 39.28
CA ARG A 250 7.20 -88.25 38.74
C ARG A 250 5.74 -88.65 38.86
N PHE A 251 5.48 -89.94 39.06
CA PHE A 251 4.16 -90.52 39.08
C PHE A 251 3.90 -91.21 40.42
N PRO A 252 2.64 -91.26 40.88
CA PRO A 252 2.25 -92.06 42.03
C PRO A 252 2.47 -93.56 41.77
N PRO A 253 2.30 -94.44 42.79
CA PRO A 253 2.26 -95.88 42.60
C PRO A 253 1.40 -96.25 41.38
N LEU A 254 1.82 -97.27 40.63
CA LEU A 254 1.28 -97.48 39.29
C LEU A 254 -0.25 -97.68 39.28
N GLU A 255 -0.95 -96.78 38.60
CA GLU A 255 -2.42 -96.78 38.50
C GLU A 255 -2.90 -96.82 37.05
N GLU A 256 -4.10 -97.37 36.86
CA GLU A 256 -4.81 -97.37 35.57
C GLU A 256 -5.46 -95.99 35.37
N LYS A 257 -5.03 -95.23 34.36
CA LYS A 257 -5.63 -93.94 34.01
C LYS A 257 -6.67 -94.12 32.91
N ALA A 258 -7.85 -93.52 33.08
CA ALA A 258 -8.89 -93.46 32.06
C ALA A 258 -9.26 -91.99 31.80
N PHE A 259 -9.18 -91.55 30.54
CA PHE A 259 -9.59 -90.20 30.16
C PHE A 259 -11.03 -90.21 29.63
N GLN A 260 -11.91 -89.36 30.18
CA GLN A 260 -13.25 -89.11 29.66
C GLN A 260 -13.18 -88.04 28.56
N VAL A 261 -12.75 -88.45 27.37
CA VAL A 261 -12.49 -87.55 26.22
C VAL A 261 -13.72 -86.75 25.79
N ARG A 262 -14.93 -87.29 25.99
CA ARG A 262 -16.19 -86.68 25.54
C ARG A 262 -16.56 -85.39 26.29
N ASP A 263 -16.31 -85.34 27.59
CA ASP A 263 -16.69 -84.18 28.41
C ASP A 263 -15.78 -82.99 28.09
N LEU A 264 -14.48 -83.25 27.93
CA LEU A 264 -13.49 -82.25 27.50
C LEU A 264 -13.74 -81.73 26.09
N GLU A 265 -14.16 -82.60 25.16
CA GLU A 265 -14.56 -82.16 23.81
C GLU A 265 -15.80 -81.27 23.83
N GLN A 266 -16.73 -81.52 24.76
CA GLN A 266 -17.94 -80.71 24.90
C GLN A 266 -17.62 -79.32 25.49
N GLU A 267 -16.75 -79.25 26.50
CA GLU A 267 -16.29 -77.99 27.08
C GLU A 267 -15.53 -77.14 26.06
N ASN A 268 -14.63 -77.75 25.28
CA ASN A 268 -13.91 -77.02 24.23
C ASN A 268 -14.85 -76.41 23.19
N ARG A 269 -15.89 -77.14 22.76
CA ARG A 269 -16.90 -76.59 21.85
C ARG A 269 -17.62 -75.37 22.41
N LEU A 270 -17.91 -75.35 23.71
CA LEU A 270 -18.55 -74.20 24.36
C LEU A 270 -17.61 -72.98 24.41
N LEU A 271 -16.34 -73.21 24.76
CA LEU A 271 -15.32 -72.17 24.79
C LEU A 271 -15.06 -71.58 23.39
N GLU A 272 -15.06 -72.41 22.35
CA GLU A 272 -14.92 -71.96 20.97
C GLU A 272 -16.06 -71.03 20.53
N VAL A 273 -17.30 -71.34 20.92
CA VAL A 273 -18.46 -70.48 20.65
C VAL A 273 -18.35 -69.15 21.38
N GLU A 274 -17.94 -69.16 22.65
CA GLU A 274 -17.78 -67.94 23.45
C GLU A 274 -16.67 -67.02 22.92
N ILE A 275 -15.57 -67.61 22.42
CA ILE A 275 -14.52 -66.83 21.75
C ILE A 275 -15.05 -66.17 20.48
N GLN A 276 -15.90 -66.86 19.71
CA GLN A 276 -16.48 -66.28 18.49
C GLN A 276 -17.46 -65.15 18.77
N THR A 277 -18.29 -65.26 19.82
CA THR A 277 -19.21 -64.19 20.22
C THR A 277 -18.46 -62.96 20.71
N LEU A 278 -17.43 -63.14 21.56
CA LEU A 278 -16.59 -62.04 22.05
C LEU A 278 -15.77 -61.36 20.95
N ARG A 279 -15.31 -62.09 19.94
CA ARG A 279 -14.64 -61.49 18.77
C ARG A 279 -15.60 -60.66 17.91
N ARG A 280 -16.86 -61.06 17.81
CA ARG A 280 -17.90 -60.29 17.10
C ARG A 280 -18.31 -59.03 17.88
N SER A 281 -18.35 -59.09 19.21
CA SER A 281 -18.67 -57.93 20.06
C SER A 281 -17.48 -56.98 20.26
N GLY A 282 -16.24 -57.49 20.28
CA GLY A 282 -15.00 -56.72 20.43
C GLY A 282 -14.66 -55.79 19.26
N GLY A 283 -15.42 -55.85 18.16
CA GLY A 283 -15.34 -54.90 17.04
C GLY A 283 -16.14 -53.61 17.25
N GLN A 284 -17.06 -53.57 18.23
CA GLN A 284 -17.80 -52.34 18.53
C GLN A 284 -17.00 -51.47 19.50
N PRO A 285 -16.67 -50.22 19.14
CA PRO A 285 -16.03 -49.32 20.08
C PRO A 285 -16.92 -49.21 21.32
N SER A 286 -16.34 -49.44 22.50
CA SER A 286 -17.01 -49.23 23.78
C SER A 286 -17.71 -47.86 23.79
N GLY A 287 -18.86 -47.73 24.47
CA GLY A 287 -19.67 -46.50 24.41
C GLY A 287 -18.87 -45.22 24.68
N LEU A 288 -17.87 -45.27 25.57
CA LEU A 288 -16.94 -44.17 25.81
C LEU A 288 -16.06 -43.83 24.60
N ARG A 289 -15.50 -44.83 23.92
CA ARG A 289 -14.74 -44.63 22.67
C ARG A 289 -15.61 -44.06 21.56
N ALA A 290 -16.88 -44.47 21.48
CA ALA A 290 -17.81 -43.91 20.51
C ALA A 290 -18.08 -42.41 20.75
N LEU A 291 -18.24 -42.00 22.01
CA LEU A 291 -18.40 -40.58 22.38
C LEU A 291 -17.17 -39.75 22.03
N PHE A 292 -15.96 -40.22 22.36
CA PHE A 292 -14.74 -39.50 21.98
C PHE A 292 -14.54 -39.41 20.47
N VAL A 293 -14.89 -40.47 19.73
CA VAL A 293 -14.83 -40.44 18.26
C VAL A 293 -15.84 -39.43 17.69
N ALA A 294 -17.03 -39.30 18.28
CA ALA A 294 -18.01 -38.29 17.88
C ALA A 294 -17.50 -36.87 18.17
N GLU A 295 -16.95 -36.63 19.36
CA GLU A 295 -16.40 -35.33 19.74
C GLU A 295 -15.22 -34.92 18.85
N LEU A 296 -14.29 -35.85 18.59
CA LEU A 296 -13.16 -35.62 17.69
C LEU A 296 -13.63 -35.26 16.27
N ARG A 297 -14.69 -35.89 15.76
CA ARG A 297 -15.27 -35.52 14.46
C ARG A 297 -15.88 -34.12 14.49
N GLY A 298 -16.57 -33.77 15.57
CA GLY A 298 -17.14 -32.43 15.76
C GLY A 298 -16.06 -31.34 15.77
N LEU A 299 -15.01 -31.56 16.57
CA LEU A 299 -13.85 -30.66 16.64
C LEU A 299 -13.13 -30.57 15.29
N GLN A 300 -12.94 -31.68 14.59
CA GLN A 300 -12.36 -31.67 13.24
C GLN A 300 -13.22 -30.87 12.26
N ALA A 301 -14.54 -31.02 12.28
CA ALA A 301 -15.45 -30.25 11.44
C ALA A 301 -15.37 -28.74 11.75
N LEU A 302 -15.31 -28.36 13.03
CA LEU A 302 -15.16 -26.97 13.45
C LEU A 302 -13.81 -26.37 13.01
N VAL A 303 -12.72 -27.15 13.09
CA VAL A 303 -11.41 -26.72 12.58
C VAL A 303 -11.46 -26.52 11.07
N GLN A 304 -12.11 -27.41 10.31
CA GLN A 304 -12.23 -27.27 8.86
C GLN A 304 -13.08 -26.06 8.48
N SER A 305 -14.22 -25.83 9.14
CA SER A 305 -15.07 -24.66 8.86
C SER A 305 -14.36 -23.35 9.20
N SER A 306 -13.64 -23.30 10.32
CA SER A 306 -12.85 -22.14 10.73
C SER A 306 -11.69 -21.87 9.76
N ARG A 307 -11.04 -22.92 9.24
CA ARG A 307 -10.02 -22.80 8.19
C ARG A 307 -10.60 -22.24 6.91
N GLN A 308 -11.75 -22.75 6.47
CA GLN A 308 -12.43 -22.25 5.27
C GLN A 308 -12.81 -20.77 5.41
N GLN A 309 -13.35 -20.37 6.57
CA GLN A 309 -13.64 -18.95 6.85
C GLN A 309 -12.39 -18.08 6.82
N ARG A 310 -11.28 -18.56 7.42
CA ARG A 310 -9.98 -17.87 7.39
C ARG A 310 -9.48 -17.71 5.95
N ASP A 311 -9.54 -18.77 5.15
CA ASP A 311 -9.06 -18.73 3.75
C ASP A 311 -9.91 -17.79 2.88
N MET A 312 -11.23 -17.76 3.09
CA MET A 312 -12.12 -16.78 2.45
C MET A 312 -11.76 -15.35 2.84
N ALA A 313 -11.61 -15.08 4.14
CA ALA A 313 -11.25 -13.74 4.63
C ALA A 313 -9.86 -13.29 4.12
N VAL A 314 -8.90 -14.20 4.00
CA VAL A 314 -7.57 -13.91 3.43
C VAL A 314 -7.68 -13.56 1.94
N ALA A 315 -8.50 -14.29 1.17
CA ALA A 315 -8.73 -13.98 -0.24
C ALA A 315 -9.43 -12.62 -0.43
N GLU A 316 -10.43 -12.31 0.40
CA GLU A 316 -11.09 -11.01 0.41
C GLU A 316 -10.10 -9.88 0.76
N ARG A 317 -9.25 -10.09 1.76
CA ARG A 317 -8.21 -9.12 2.13
C ARG A 317 -7.25 -8.86 0.97
N ALA A 318 -6.79 -9.90 0.29
CA ALA A 318 -5.91 -9.77 -0.87
C ALA A 318 -6.57 -9.02 -2.04
N ALA A 319 -7.87 -9.25 -2.27
CA ALA A 319 -8.63 -8.52 -3.29
C ALA A 319 -8.74 -7.02 -2.94
N LEU A 320 -9.08 -6.70 -1.68
CA LEU A 320 -9.18 -5.31 -1.20
C LEU A 320 -7.82 -4.59 -1.22
N GLU A 321 -6.73 -5.29 -0.90
CA GLU A 321 -5.37 -4.75 -0.99
C GLU A 321 -5.01 -4.37 -2.45
N ALA A 322 -5.40 -5.22 -3.42
CA ALA A 322 -5.19 -4.93 -4.83
C ALA A 322 -6.04 -3.74 -5.33
N GLU A 323 -7.29 -3.65 -4.91
CA GLU A 323 -8.16 -2.50 -5.22
C GLU A 323 -7.62 -1.20 -4.61
N LEU A 324 -7.18 -1.24 -3.35
CA LEU A 324 -6.58 -0.10 -2.68
C LEU A 324 -5.31 0.37 -3.40
N ALA A 325 -4.45 -0.56 -3.84
CA ALA A 325 -3.26 -0.23 -4.61
C ALA A 325 -3.61 0.44 -5.95
N ALA A 326 -4.63 -0.05 -6.65
CA ALA A 326 -5.11 0.56 -7.90
C ALA A 326 -5.66 1.97 -7.68
N VAL A 327 -6.43 2.19 -6.61
CA VAL A 327 -6.96 3.53 -6.25
C VAL A 327 -5.83 4.48 -5.85
N LYS A 328 -4.87 4.04 -5.03
CA LYS A 328 -3.70 4.85 -4.67
C LYS A 328 -2.91 5.31 -5.89
N LYS A 329 -2.64 4.40 -6.82
CA LYS A 329 -1.96 4.73 -8.08
C LYS A 329 -2.72 5.80 -8.88
N ARG A 330 -4.04 5.62 -9.08
CA ARG A 330 -4.87 6.61 -9.79
C ARG A 330 -4.89 7.96 -9.08
N TYR A 331 -4.91 7.96 -7.75
CA TYR A 331 -4.83 9.18 -6.96
C TYR A 331 -3.49 9.89 -7.14
N GLU A 332 -2.38 9.17 -7.06
CA GLU A 332 -1.04 9.72 -7.30
C GLU A 332 -0.92 10.33 -8.70
N GLU A 333 -1.37 9.61 -9.74
CA GLU A 333 -1.42 10.11 -11.12
C GLU A 333 -2.26 11.40 -11.24
N ALA A 334 -3.45 11.43 -10.63
CA ALA A 334 -4.32 12.61 -10.64
C ALA A 334 -3.70 13.79 -9.88
N THR A 335 -3.07 13.55 -8.73
CA THR A 335 -2.37 14.60 -7.98
C THR A 335 -1.16 15.13 -8.73
N GLY A 336 -0.42 14.26 -9.41
CA GLY A 336 0.69 14.62 -10.30
C GLY A 336 0.22 15.49 -11.46
N ALA A 337 -0.85 15.09 -12.15
CA ALA A 337 -1.46 15.87 -13.22
C ALA A 337 -1.95 17.24 -12.73
N ARG A 338 -2.57 17.30 -11.55
CA ARG A 338 -2.99 18.58 -10.95
C ARG A 338 -1.80 19.49 -10.66
N ARG A 339 -0.70 18.96 -10.09
CA ARG A 339 0.51 19.75 -9.85
C ARG A 339 1.11 20.26 -11.15
N ALA A 340 1.22 19.41 -12.17
CA ALA A 340 1.73 19.82 -13.48
C ALA A 340 0.89 20.96 -14.09
N ALA A 341 -0.44 20.88 -14.00
CA ALA A 341 -1.32 21.96 -14.47
C ALA A 341 -1.20 23.24 -13.62
N GLN A 342 -0.96 23.13 -12.32
CA GLN A 342 -0.70 24.28 -11.44
C GLN A 342 0.65 24.95 -11.79
N ASP A 343 1.68 24.15 -12.04
CA ASP A 343 2.99 24.64 -12.44
C ASP A 343 2.93 25.33 -13.81
N GLU A 344 2.16 24.79 -14.75
CA GLU A 344 1.90 25.42 -16.05
C GLU A 344 1.14 26.75 -15.89
N LEU A 345 0.13 26.80 -15.02
CA LEU A 345 -0.58 28.05 -14.71
C LEU A 345 0.34 29.11 -14.09
N GLU A 346 1.21 28.71 -13.16
CA GLU A 346 2.17 29.62 -12.53
C GLU A 346 3.22 30.09 -13.55
N ALA A 347 3.59 29.25 -14.51
CA ALA A 347 4.48 29.61 -15.61
C ALA A 347 3.86 30.68 -16.55
N PHE A 348 2.54 30.73 -16.70
CA PHE A 348 1.85 31.79 -17.48
C PHE A 348 1.78 33.14 -16.77
N ARG A 349 1.93 33.19 -15.44
CA ARG A 349 1.87 34.41 -14.63
C ARG A 349 2.79 35.53 -15.12
N PRO A 350 4.10 35.32 -15.37
CA PRO A 350 4.99 36.37 -15.88
C PRO A 350 4.59 36.89 -17.26
N ASP A 351 3.96 36.07 -18.10
CA ASP A 351 3.51 36.52 -19.42
C ASP A 351 2.26 37.42 -19.31
N VAL A 352 1.36 37.13 -18.36
CA VAL A 352 0.28 38.06 -18.00
C VAL A 352 0.85 39.38 -17.47
N ASP A 353 1.86 39.34 -16.60
CA ASP A 353 2.51 40.55 -16.08
C ASP A 353 3.18 41.37 -17.20
N LYS A 354 3.82 40.72 -18.18
CA LYS A 354 4.39 41.41 -19.36
C LYS A 354 3.31 42.05 -20.22
N VAL A 355 2.20 41.34 -20.48
CA VAL A 355 1.09 41.87 -21.30
C VAL A 355 0.42 43.05 -20.60
N THR A 356 0.19 42.95 -19.29
CA THR A 356 -0.39 44.04 -18.50
C THR A 356 0.52 45.26 -18.45
N SER A 357 1.84 45.10 -18.27
CA SER A 357 2.80 46.20 -18.37
C SER A 357 2.75 46.88 -19.73
N ARG A 358 2.78 46.11 -20.84
CA ARG A 358 2.69 46.68 -22.20
C ARG A 358 1.37 47.39 -22.44
N ARG A 359 0.26 46.88 -21.90
CA ARG A 359 -1.05 47.54 -21.99
C ARG A 359 -1.01 48.91 -21.31
N LEU A 360 -0.48 48.98 -20.09
CA LEU A 360 -0.33 50.23 -19.34
C LEU A 360 0.57 51.23 -20.08
N ASP A 361 1.69 50.76 -20.66
CA ASP A 361 2.58 51.62 -21.44
C ASP A 361 1.87 52.23 -22.67
N LEU A 362 1.05 51.43 -23.36
CA LEU A 362 0.26 51.89 -24.51
C LEU A 362 -0.86 52.84 -24.08
N GLU A 363 -1.56 52.56 -22.98
CA GLU A 363 -2.57 53.45 -22.39
C GLU A 363 -1.96 54.83 -22.07
N LEU A 364 -0.76 54.86 -21.46
CA LEU A 364 -0.04 56.11 -21.19
C LEU A 364 0.36 56.85 -22.48
N GLN A 365 0.79 56.13 -23.52
CA GLN A 365 1.10 56.73 -24.82
C GLN A 365 -0.13 57.33 -25.48
N ILE A 366 -1.29 56.67 -25.39
CA ILE A 366 -2.57 57.19 -25.88
C ILE A 366 -2.90 58.49 -25.16
N GLU A 367 -2.88 58.51 -23.81
CA GLU A 367 -3.15 59.73 -23.05
C GLU A 367 -2.19 60.88 -23.43
N LEU A 368 -0.91 60.57 -23.62
CA LEU A 368 0.09 61.57 -24.03
C LEU A 368 -0.22 62.13 -25.43
N LEU A 369 -0.59 61.26 -26.37
CA LEU A 369 -0.95 61.66 -27.74
C LEU A 369 -2.24 62.47 -27.77
N GLU A 370 -3.24 62.13 -26.95
CA GLU A 370 -4.47 62.88 -26.79
C GLU A 370 -4.19 64.31 -26.27
N ARG A 371 -3.40 64.44 -25.20
CA ARG A 371 -2.97 65.75 -24.68
C ARG A 371 -2.20 66.56 -25.74
N LYS A 372 -1.33 65.91 -26.51
CA LYS A 372 -0.59 66.57 -27.60
C LYS A 372 -1.54 67.04 -28.71
N LEU A 373 -2.55 66.25 -29.04
CA LEU A 373 -3.55 66.58 -30.05
C LEU A 373 -4.42 67.76 -29.59
N GLU A 374 -4.85 67.78 -28.33
CA GLU A 374 -5.55 68.91 -27.71
C GLU A 374 -4.70 70.19 -27.71
N PHE A 375 -3.42 70.08 -27.33
CA PHE A 375 -2.49 71.20 -27.39
C PHE A 375 -2.37 71.75 -28.81
N LEU A 376 -2.15 70.90 -29.82
CA LEU A 376 -2.05 71.32 -31.22
C LEU A 376 -3.34 71.97 -31.72
N LYS A 377 -4.52 71.46 -31.33
CA LYS A 377 -5.81 72.09 -31.64
C LYS A 377 -5.93 73.48 -31.01
N SER A 378 -5.52 73.64 -29.75
CA SER A 378 -5.55 74.93 -29.06
C SER A 378 -4.59 75.94 -29.70
N VAL A 379 -3.38 75.50 -30.07
CA VAL A 379 -2.41 76.34 -30.78
C VAL A 379 -2.97 76.76 -32.13
N GLN A 380 -3.50 75.81 -32.91
CA GLN A 380 -4.12 76.11 -34.19
C GLN A 380 -5.29 77.09 -34.06
N SER A 381 -6.16 76.95 -33.06
CA SER A 381 -7.25 77.89 -32.84
C SER A 381 -6.74 79.30 -32.50
N GLU A 382 -5.67 79.40 -31.71
CA GLU A 382 -5.07 80.68 -31.34
C GLU A 382 -4.37 81.35 -32.54
N GLU A 383 -3.62 80.58 -33.34
CA GLU A 383 -3.01 81.06 -34.59
C GLU A 383 -4.07 81.55 -35.59
N ILE A 384 -5.18 80.80 -35.76
CA ILE A 384 -6.29 81.22 -36.61
C ILE A 384 -6.90 82.53 -36.08
N ASN A 385 -7.15 82.64 -34.78
CA ASN A 385 -7.69 83.85 -34.17
C ASN A 385 -6.74 85.04 -34.36
N GLU A 386 -5.44 84.85 -34.18
CA GLU A 386 -4.43 85.89 -34.39
C GLU A 386 -4.38 86.34 -35.85
N LEU A 387 -4.34 85.40 -36.80
CA LEU A 387 -4.35 85.72 -38.23
C LEU A 387 -5.65 86.44 -38.64
N LEU A 388 -6.80 86.00 -38.12
CA LEU A 388 -8.08 86.69 -38.33
C LEU A 388 -8.05 88.10 -37.73
N ALA A 389 -7.47 88.29 -36.55
CA ALA A 389 -7.31 89.61 -35.94
C ALA A 389 -6.38 90.51 -36.76
N GLN A 390 -5.29 89.98 -37.33
CA GLN A 390 -4.42 90.69 -38.26
C GLN A 390 -5.18 91.10 -39.52
N ILE A 391 -5.95 90.19 -40.13
CA ILE A 391 -6.79 90.49 -41.30
C ILE A 391 -7.78 91.60 -40.95
N HIS A 392 -8.59 91.46 -39.89
CA HIS A 392 -9.55 92.49 -39.49
C HIS A 392 -8.87 93.83 -39.15
N GLY A 393 -7.69 93.80 -38.55
CA GLY A 393 -6.89 95.01 -38.29
C GLY A 393 -6.41 95.68 -39.57
N THR A 394 -6.01 94.91 -40.59
CA THR A 394 -5.64 95.45 -41.91
C THR A 394 -6.85 95.93 -42.69
N THR A 395 -7.97 95.21 -42.72
CA THR A 395 -9.21 95.65 -43.39
C THR A 395 -9.75 96.91 -42.74
N ALA A 396 -9.74 97.02 -41.40
CA ALA A 396 -10.15 98.25 -40.71
C ALA A 396 -9.21 99.44 -41.01
N LYS A 397 -7.89 99.22 -41.10
CA LYS A 397 -6.94 100.27 -41.54
C LYS A 397 -7.21 100.72 -42.98
N VAL A 398 -7.48 99.77 -43.88
CA VAL A 398 -7.80 100.05 -45.29
C VAL A 398 -9.16 100.75 -45.41
N GLU A 399 -10.20 100.29 -44.72
CA GLU A 399 -11.51 100.96 -44.66
C GLU A 399 -11.41 102.38 -44.10
N MET A 400 -10.51 102.61 -43.13
CA MET A 400 -10.25 103.95 -42.59
C MET A 400 -9.48 104.84 -43.58
N GLU A 401 -8.59 104.30 -44.42
CA GLU A 401 -7.97 105.02 -45.54
C GLU A 401 -8.97 105.35 -46.66
N TYR A 402 -10.03 104.55 -46.83
CA TYR A 402 -11.15 104.78 -47.75
C TYR A 402 -12.39 105.40 -47.09
N ALA A 403 -12.24 106.12 -45.97
CA ALA A 403 -13.32 106.97 -45.48
C ALA A 403 -13.83 107.84 -46.63
N LEU A 404 -15.14 107.75 -46.92
CA LEU A 404 -15.77 108.37 -48.09
C LEU A 404 -15.26 109.82 -48.26
N PRO A 405 -14.86 110.25 -49.47
CA PRO A 405 -14.49 111.64 -49.72
C PRO A 405 -15.60 112.53 -49.20
N ASP A 406 -15.25 113.59 -48.47
CA ASP A 406 -16.21 114.49 -47.84
C ASP A 406 -17.09 115.19 -48.88
N LEU A 407 -18.17 114.51 -49.26
CA LEU A 407 -19.17 114.95 -50.22
C LEU A 407 -19.79 116.28 -49.76
N THR A 408 -19.78 116.55 -48.46
CA THR A 408 -20.24 117.82 -47.88
C THR A 408 -19.41 119.00 -48.38
N THR A 409 -18.09 118.83 -48.53
CA THR A 409 -17.21 119.89 -49.04
C THR A 409 -17.35 120.05 -50.55
N ALA A 410 -17.46 118.95 -51.32
CA ALA A 410 -17.75 119.03 -52.75
C ALA A 410 -19.12 119.68 -53.06
N LEU A 411 -20.17 119.35 -52.28
CA LEU A 411 -21.49 119.97 -52.40
C LEU A 411 -21.47 121.45 -52.00
N ARG A 412 -20.65 121.85 -51.03
CA ARG A 412 -20.45 123.25 -50.64
C ARG A 412 -19.81 124.05 -51.78
N ASP A 413 -18.82 123.49 -52.45
CA ASP A 413 -18.13 124.13 -53.58
C ASP A 413 -19.06 124.28 -54.79
N ILE A 414 -19.87 123.26 -55.11
CA ILE A 414 -20.88 123.36 -56.17
C ILE A 414 -21.88 124.48 -55.87
N ARG A 415 -22.34 124.59 -54.61
CA ARG A 415 -23.25 125.66 -54.20
C ARG A 415 -22.61 127.04 -54.33
N ALA A 416 -21.35 127.19 -53.90
CA ALA A 416 -20.61 128.44 -54.06
C ALA A 416 -20.44 128.86 -55.52
N GLN A 417 -20.20 127.90 -56.42
CA GLN A 417 -20.15 128.17 -57.87
C GLN A 417 -21.50 128.66 -58.42
N TYR A 418 -22.62 128.07 -57.99
CA TYR A 418 -23.95 128.53 -58.41
C TYR A 418 -24.29 129.93 -57.88
N GLU A 419 -23.92 130.25 -56.64
CA GLU A 419 -24.10 131.58 -56.07
C GLU A 419 -23.26 132.64 -56.82
N ASP A 420 -22.01 132.32 -57.20
CA ASP A 420 -21.16 133.20 -58.00
C ASP A 420 -21.75 133.46 -59.40
N ILE A 421 -22.19 132.41 -60.10
CA ILE A 421 -22.84 132.52 -61.42
C ILE A 421 -24.12 133.37 -61.33
N ALA A 422 -24.96 133.13 -60.31
CA ALA A 422 -26.18 133.91 -60.10
C ALA A 422 -25.86 135.39 -59.84
N SER A 423 -24.81 135.68 -59.06
CA SER A 423 -24.38 137.06 -58.78
C SER A 423 -23.87 137.78 -60.04
N LYS A 424 -23.13 137.08 -60.91
CA LYS A 424 -22.66 137.59 -62.20
C LYS A 424 -23.81 137.88 -63.14
N ASN A 425 -24.76 136.95 -63.28
CA ASN A 425 -25.96 137.15 -64.10
C ASN A 425 -26.78 138.37 -63.63
N LEU A 426 -26.90 138.57 -62.32
CA LEU A 426 -27.61 139.73 -61.76
C LEU A 426 -26.91 141.05 -62.14
N LYS A 427 -25.57 141.09 -62.04
CA LYS A 427 -24.77 142.25 -62.43
C LYS A 427 -24.86 142.55 -63.92
N GLU A 428 -24.73 141.52 -64.76
CA GLU A 428 -24.85 141.65 -66.21
C GLU A 428 -26.23 142.15 -66.63
N LEU A 429 -27.30 141.69 -65.97
CA LEU A 429 -28.65 142.20 -66.17
C LEU A 429 -28.76 143.69 -65.79
N ASP A 430 -28.25 144.10 -64.63
CA ASP A 430 -28.28 145.50 -64.17
C ASP A 430 -27.52 146.43 -65.13
N ASP A 431 -26.33 146.02 -65.57
CA ASP A 431 -25.53 146.77 -66.54
C ASP A 431 -26.22 146.85 -67.92
N TRP A 432 -26.85 145.76 -68.37
CA TRP A 432 -27.65 145.75 -69.61
C TRP A 432 -28.85 146.69 -69.53
N TYR A 433 -29.58 146.68 -68.40
CA TYR A 433 -30.70 147.60 -68.18
C TYR A 433 -30.24 149.06 -68.19
N LYS A 434 -29.13 149.41 -67.52
CA LYS A 434 -28.58 150.78 -67.52
C LYS A 434 -28.18 151.24 -68.91
N ALA A 435 -27.50 150.38 -69.69
CA ALA A 435 -27.08 150.71 -71.05
C ALA A 435 -28.30 151.05 -71.94
N LYS A 436 -29.35 150.22 -71.89
CA LYS A 436 -30.56 150.43 -72.69
C LYS A 436 -31.31 151.71 -72.33
N PHE A 437 -31.34 152.09 -71.05
CA PHE A 437 -31.94 153.35 -70.62
C PHE A 437 -31.13 154.57 -71.07
N SER A 438 -29.79 154.47 -71.10
CA SER A 438 -28.93 155.56 -71.56
C SER A 438 -29.08 155.88 -73.06
N ASP A 439 -29.38 154.87 -73.89
CA ASP A 439 -29.58 155.03 -75.35
C ASP A 439 -30.93 155.68 -75.73
N VAL A 440 -31.98 155.43 -74.94
CA VAL A 440 -33.34 155.92 -75.23
C VAL A 440 -33.56 157.35 -74.70
N ALA A 441 -32.83 157.77 -73.67
CA ALA A 441 -32.95 159.09 -73.06
C ALA A 441 -32.63 160.26 -74.04
N PRO A 442 -31.50 160.28 -74.79
CA PRO A 442 -31.17 161.41 -75.67
C PRO A 442 -32.04 161.45 -76.94
N THR A 443 -32.49 160.30 -77.44
CA THR A 443 -33.36 160.23 -78.64
C THR A 443 -34.78 160.74 -78.39
N ALA A 444 -35.26 160.69 -77.15
CA ALA A 444 -36.52 161.32 -76.75
C ALA A 444 -36.40 162.85 -76.64
N SER A 445 -35.30 163.35 -76.07
CA SER A 445 -35.03 164.79 -75.94
C SER A 445 -34.78 165.48 -77.30
N GLN A 446 -34.06 164.82 -78.22
CA GLN A 446 -33.80 165.34 -79.57
C GLN A 446 -35.10 165.57 -80.37
N ARG A 447 -36.07 164.64 -80.27
CA ARG A 447 -37.36 164.76 -80.97
C ARG A 447 -38.22 165.92 -80.48
N VAL A 448 -38.04 166.34 -79.21
CA VAL A 448 -38.76 167.50 -78.65
C VAL A 448 -38.15 168.81 -79.15
N GLU A 449 -36.82 168.90 -79.24
CA GLU A 449 -36.11 170.09 -79.75
C GLU A 449 -36.36 170.33 -81.25
N ASP A 450 -36.36 169.27 -82.08
CA ASP A 450 -36.64 169.37 -83.51
C ASP A 450 -38.06 169.90 -83.79
N PHE A 451 -39.05 169.53 -82.97
CA PHE A 451 -40.42 170.03 -83.06
C PHE A 451 -40.53 171.53 -82.75
N HIS A 452 -39.75 172.03 -81.78
CA HIS A 452 -39.69 173.44 -81.45
C HIS A 452 -39.02 174.27 -82.55
N CYS A 453 -38.01 173.72 -83.24
CA CYS A 453 -37.31 174.39 -84.33
C CYS A 453 -38.20 174.54 -85.59
N LEU A 454 -38.91 173.48 -85.98
CA LEU A 454 -39.90 173.49 -87.07
C LEU A 454 -41.04 174.50 -86.83
N LYS A 455 -41.48 174.68 -85.58
CA LYS A 455 -42.53 175.66 -85.23
C LYS A 455 -42.08 177.12 -85.42
N LYS A 456 -40.78 177.39 -85.26
CA LYS A 456 -40.19 178.73 -85.40
C LYS A 456 -40.06 179.12 -86.87
N GLU A 457 -39.61 178.22 -87.73
CA GLU A 457 -39.50 178.44 -89.19
C GLU A 457 -40.86 178.69 -89.88
N VAL A 458 -41.92 178.00 -89.42
CA VAL A 458 -43.29 178.24 -89.89
C VAL A 458 -43.80 179.64 -89.52
N SER A 459 -43.31 180.21 -88.42
CA SER A 459 -43.71 181.54 -87.95
C SER A 459 -43.02 182.65 -88.75
N ASP A 460 -41.73 182.49 -89.05
CA ASP A 460 -40.95 183.47 -89.81
C ASP A 460 -41.35 183.54 -91.29
N SER A 461 -41.73 182.40 -91.88
CA SER A 461 -42.25 182.31 -93.25
C SER A 461 -43.53 183.14 -93.47
N LYS A 462 -44.35 183.33 -92.44
CA LYS A 462 -45.59 184.13 -92.53
C LYS A 462 -45.34 185.64 -92.58
N LEU A 463 -44.25 186.13 -91.99
CA LEU A 463 -43.89 187.55 -91.95
C LEU A 463 -43.26 188.04 -93.27
N LEU A 464 -42.46 187.20 -93.93
CA LEU A 464 -41.83 187.50 -95.21
C LEU A 464 -42.84 187.67 -96.36
N VAL A 465 -43.91 186.86 -96.34
CA VAL A 465 -45.00 186.96 -97.33
C VAL A 465 -45.79 188.25 -97.17
N TRP A 466 -46.04 188.69 -95.93
CA TRP A 466 -46.76 189.94 -95.66
C TRP A 466 -45.98 191.19 -96.12
N CYS A 467 -44.65 191.20 -95.93
CA CYS A 467 -43.81 192.32 -96.38
C CYS A 467 -43.73 192.44 -97.91
N SER A 468 -43.75 191.30 -98.62
CA SER A 468 -43.70 191.30 -100.09
C SER A 468 -44.98 191.84 -100.74
N ILE A 469 -46.14 191.58 -100.14
CA ILE A 469 -47.44 192.08 -100.63
C ILE A 469 -47.54 193.61 -100.48
N LEU A 470 -47.01 194.18 -99.40
CA LEU A 470 -46.98 195.63 -99.16
C LEU A 470 -46.06 196.39 -100.14
N LEU A 471 -44.94 195.79 -100.54
CA LEU A 471 -43.98 196.42 -101.47
C LEU A 471 -44.53 196.53 -102.90
N ILE A 472 -45.31 195.54 -103.35
CA ILE A 472 -45.89 195.51 -104.71
C ILE A 472 -47.00 196.57 -104.86
N LEU A 473 -47.78 196.82 -103.79
CA LEU A 473 -48.84 197.84 -103.80
C LEU A 473 -48.30 199.28 -103.81
N TRP A 474 -47.09 199.51 -103.29
CA TRP A 474 -46.46 200.84 -103.27
C TRP A 474 -45.88 201.23 -104.64
N CYS A 475 -45.28 200.30 -105.38
CA CYS A 475 -44.63 200.59 -106.67
C CYS A 475 -45.59 200.90 -107.83
N LYS A 476 -46.90 200.60 -107.73
CA LYS A 476 -47.83 200.81 -108.84
C LYS A 476 -48.50 202.20 -108.86
N ASN A 477 -48.21 203.07 -107.90
CA ASN A 477 -48.96 204.33 -107.67
C ASN A 477 -48.15 205.63 -107.82
N SER A 478 -47.08 205.68 -108.63
CA SER A 478 -46.43 206.95 -108.97
C SER A 478 -45.89 207.02 -110.39
N SER A 479 -46.51 207.93 -111.14
CA SER A 479 -45.99 208.70 -112.29
C SER A 479 -46.45 208.32 -113.70
N ALA A 480 -47.61 208.89 -114.06
CA ALA A 480 -47.84 209.60 -115.33
C ALA A 480 -47.04 210.95 -115.36
N PRO A 481 -47.09 211.88 -116.36
CA PRO A 481 -47.63 211.90 -117.74
C PRO A 481 -46.77 212.65 -118.84
N LYS A 482 -47.24 212.63 -120.12
CA LYS A 482 -47.14 213.59 -121.28
C LYS A 482 -45.82 213.88 -122.06
N ASN A 483 -45.85 213.51 -123.37
CA ASN A 483 -45.54 214.20 -124.66
C ASN A 483 -44.41 215.26 -124.84
N TYR A 484 -43.63 215.18 -125.94
CA TYR A 484 -43.54 216.08 -127.14
C TYR A 484 -42.20 215.89 -127.93
N THR A 485 -42.25 216.06 -129.27
CA THR A 485 -41.22 215.95 -130.35
C THR A 485 -40.65 214.57 -130.70
#